data_AF-A0A9P5NWN7-F1
#
_entry.id   AF-A0A9P5NWN7-F1
#
_cell.length_a   1.000
_cell.length_b   1.000
_cell.length_c   1.000
_cell.angle_alpha   90.00
_cell.angle_beta   90.00
_cell.angle_gamma   90.00
#
_symmetry.space_group_name_H-M   'P 1'
#
loop_
_entity.id
_entity.type
_entity.pdbx_description
1 polymer ?
#
loop_
_entity_poly.entity_id
_entity_poly.type
_entity_poly.pdbx_seq_one_letter_code
_entity_poly.pdbx_strand_id
1 'polypeptide(L)'
;MPTKSSAKSGTKPPSLPQKPSWKDHKATPKQPLPPQERLKRLFTSLCAQIDDGHFSNAVKTCDKILRLDPKDVDARQTKLFLLLQTEQYNAALSLIDEDDDPSHHAYDRAYTLYRLQRESDARDVLDTIKKEKGEDDRGIVHLEAQLNYREGSYQAAVDLYNELLDTAEPSSEEHSDILTNLQAAQKHLDFINTGFLRALDALPSSVTSTLETAPPPVPPQSAAAALSSVSALAEVQAQTALNPTKKPRKSRIPPGVIPGVTPPPDPERWLKKSERSTFGQGRRRKGQGGGGGGGATQGSAVENVPAQQASASAGHAKSGGGGKGKKKK
;
A
#
# COMPACT_ATOMS: atom_id res chain seq x y z
N MET A 1 -13.10 -97.73 -46.64
CA MET A 1 -12.23 -98.11 -45.51
C MET A 1 -10.78 -97.97 -45.97
N PRO A 2 -9.76 -97.63 -45.15
CA PRO A 2 -9.70 -97.02 -43.83
C PRO A 2 -8.64 -95.86 -43.70
N THR A 3 -8.71 -95.16 -42.56
CA THR A 3 -7.62 -94.62 -41.70
C THR A 3 -6.54 -93.61 -42.16
N LYS A 4 -6.71 -92.38 -41.64
CA LYS A 4 -5.76 -91.49 -40.93
C LYS A 4 -4.29 -91.97 -40.78
N SER A 5 -3.32 -91.11 -41.14
CA SER A 5 -2.61 -90.18 -40.23
C SER A 5 -1.23 -89.81 -40.78
N SER A 6 -0.86 -88.53 -40.75
CA SER A 6 0.51 -88.12 -40.39
C SER A 6 0.50 -86.64 -40.01
N ALA A 7 0.93 -86.38 -38.78
CA ALA A 7 0.95 -85.09 -38.12
C ALA A 7 2.15 -84.26 -38.58
N LYS A 8 1.92 -82.98 -38.92
CA LYS A 8 2.99 -81.98 -39.04
C LYS A 8 3.31 -81.44 -37.65
N SER A 9 4.55 -81.64 -37.23
CA SER A 9 5.15 -81.07 -36.03
C SER A 9 5.30 -79.55 -36.16
N GLY A 10 4.39 -78.78 -35.56
CA GLY A 10 4.56 -77.36 -35.33
C GLY A 10 5.30 -77.12 -34.02
N THR A 11 6.59 -76.81 -34.08
CA THR A 11 7.37 -76.34 -32.93
C THR A 11 6.94 -74.93 -32.56
N LYS A 12 6.33 -74.76 -31.37
CA LYS A 12 6.10 -73.45 -30.75
C LYS A 12 7.45 -72.86 -30.33
N PRO A 13 7.72 -71.55 -30.55
CA PRO A 13 8.90 -70.91 -29.98
C PRO A 13 8.78 -70.84 -28.44
N PRO A 14 9.89 -70.85 -27.70
CA PRO A 14 9.89 -70.84 -26.25
C PRO A 14 9.30 -69.53 -25.72
N SER A 15 8.40 -69.64 -24.75
CA SER A 15 7.83 -68.51 -24.01
C SER A 15 8.94 -67.77 -23.27
N LEU A 16 9.06 -66.46 -23.51
CA LEU A 16 9.91 -65.57 -22.72
C LEU A 16 9.49 -65.65 -21.23
N PRO A 17 10.45 -65.63 -20.28
CA PRO A 17 10.13 -65.65 -18.86
C PRO A 17 9.32 -64.40 -18.50
N GLN A 18 8.18 -64.60 -17.86
CA GLN A 18 7.37 -63.52 -17.30
C GLN A 18 8.22 -62.72 -16.31
N LYS A 19 8.33 -61.40 -16.52
CA LYS A 19 9.00 -60.50 -15.57
C LYS A 19 8.32 -60.65 -14.20
N PRO A 20 9.08 -60.67 -13.09
CA PRO A 20 8.47 -60.77 -11.77
C PRO A 20 7.55 -59.56 -11.57
N SER A 21 6.29 -59.82 -11.22
CA SER A 21 5.34 -58.80 -10.79
C SER A 21 5.90 -58.18 -9.50
N TRP A 22 6.37 -56.94 -9.60
CA TRP A 22 6.70 -56.13 -8.44
C TRP A 22 5.36 -55.88 -7.73
N LYS A 23 5.12 -56.61 -6.64
CA LYS A 23 4.00 -56.29 -5.75
C LYS A 23 4.27 -54.89 -5.22
N ASP A 24 3.36 -53.96 -5.51
CA ASP A 24 3.37 -52.63 -4.90
C ASP A 24 3.29 -52.79 -3.39
N HIS A 25 4.45 -52.81 -2.72
CA HIS A 25 4.54 -52.71 -1.28
C HIS A 25 4.09 -51.29 -0.92
N LYS A 26 2.78 -51.13 -0.69
CA LYS A 26 2.18 -49.90 -0.21
C LYS A 26 2.92 -49.50 1.07
N ALA A 27 3.76 -48.47 0.98
CA ALA A 27 4.62 -48.03 2.07
C ALA A 27 3.76 -47.78 3.32
N THR A 28 4.06 -48.50 4.40
CA THR A 28 3.44 -48.22 5.69
C THR A 28 3.82 -46.80 6.10
N PRO A 29 2.84 -45.95 6.49
CA PRO A 29 3.14 -44.58 6.86
C PRO A 29 4.09 -44.58 8.05
N LYS A 30 5.30 -44.02 7.86
CA LYS A 30 6.28 -43.85 8.93
C LYS A 30 5.62 -43.06 10.06
N GLN A 31 5.76 -43.54 11.29
CA GLN A 31 5.25 -42.80 12.45
C GLN A 31 5.90 -41.41 12.50
N PRO A 32 5.13 -40.37 12.87
CA PRO A 32 5.67 -39.03 12.94
C PRO A 32 6.80 -38.99 13.97
N LEU A 33 7.91 -38.35 13.61
CA LEU A 33 9.04 -38.11 14.51
C LEU A 33 8.55 -37.45 15.82
N PRO A 34 9.22 -37.70 16.95
CA PRO A 34 8.88 -37.06 18.22
C PRO A 34 8.95 -35.52 18.10
N PRO A 35 8.11 -34.76 18.84
CA PRO A 35 8.02 -33.31 18.71
C PRO A 35 9.37 -32.58 18.78
N GLN A 36 10.26 -33.02 19.66
CA GLN A 36 11.57 -32.43 19.93
C GLN A 36 12.53 -32.60 18.74
N GLU A 37 12.51 -33.76 18.07
CA GLU A 37 13.30 -33.97 16.85
C GLU A 37 12.74 -33.19 15.66
N ARG A 38 11.42 -33.04 15.60
CA ARG A 38 10.77 -32.19 14.59
C ARG A 38 11.17 -30.73 14.77
N LEU A 39 11.16 -30.23 16.01
CA LEU A 39 11.62 -28.87 16.32
C LEU A 39 13.07 -28.65 15.90
N LYS A 40 14.00 -29.56 16.25
CA LYS A 40 15.40 -29.47 15.81
C LYS A 40 15.52 -29.35 14.29
N ARG A 41 14.82 -30.19 13.54
CA ARG A 41 14.82 -30.12 12.06
C ARG A 41 14.22 -28.82 11.53
N LEU A 42 13.17 -28.30 12.16
CA LEU A 42 12.55 -27.04 11.77
C LEU A 42 13.50 -25.87 12.01
N PHE A 43 14.19 -25.82 13.15
CA PHE A 43 15.20 -24.79 13.42
C PHE A 43 16.40 -24.88 12.46
N THR A 44 16.91 -26.07 12.17
CA THR A 44 17.97 -26.23 11.14
C THR A 44 17.49 -25.71 9.77
N SER A 45 16.25 -26.01 9.39
CA SER A 45 15.67 -25.49 8.15
C SER A 45 15.42 -23.99 8.20
N LEU A 46 15.10 -23.43 9.36
CA LEU A 46 14.87 -22.00 9.54
C LEU A 46 16.17 -21.22 9.35
N CYS A 47 17.26 -21.64 10.00
CA CYS A 47 18.59 -21.05 9.81
C CYS A 47 18.98 -21.05 8.32
N ALA A 48 18.91 -22.21 7.66
CA ALA A 48 19.25 -22.31 6.24
C ALA A 48 18.38 -21.39 5.35
N GLN A 49 17.09 -21.26 5.65
CA GLN A 49 16.20 -20.36 4.91
C GLN A 49 16.53 -18.88 5.13
N ILE A 50 17.00 -18.50 6.32
CA ILE A 50 17.42 -17.14 6.62
C ILE A 50 18.74 -16.84 5.90
N ASP A 51 19.70 -17.76 5.98
CA ASP A 51 21.02 -17.63 5.33
C ASP A 51 20.89 -17.52 3.79
N ASP A 52 19.96 -18.29 3.20
CA ASP A 52 19.66 -18.24 1.76
C ASP A 52 18.72 -17.09 1.35
N GLY A 53 18.27 -16.24 2.29
CA GLY A 53 17.37 -15.12 2.02
C GLY A 53 15.93 -15.52 1.64
N HIS A 54 15.52 -16.75 1.93
CA HIS A 54 14.19 -17.30 1.68
C HIS A 54 13.16 -16.90 2.76
N PHE A 55 13.03 -15.59 3.03
CA PHE A 55 12.27 -15.06 4.16
C PHE A 55 10.79 -15.48 4.20
N SER A 56 10.10 -15.52 3.06
CA SER A 56 8.69 -15.96 3.01
C SER A 56 8.50 -17.43 3.42
N ASN A 57 9.51 -18.26 3.21
CA ASN A 57 9.50 -19.65 3.68
C ASN A 57 9.90 -19.75 5.14
N ALA A 58 10.86 -18.93 5.58
CA ALA A 58 11.28 -18.82 6.98
C ALA A 58 10.09 -18.46 7.88
N VAL A 59 9.26 -17.47 7.52
CA VAL A 59 8.04 -17.11 8.27
C VAL A 59 7.09 -18.31 8.42
N LYS A 60 6.87 -19.08 7.35
CA LYS A 60 6.03 -20.30 7.40
C LYS A 60 6.64 -21.38 8.28
N THR A 61 7.98 -21.44 8.35
CA THR A 61 8.69 -22.37 9.24
C THR A 61 8.55 -21.93 10.69
N CYS A 62 8.64 -20.63 11.01
CA CYS A 62 8.31 -20.10 12.34
C CYS A 62 6.88 -20.47 12.74
N ASP A 63 5.89 -20.33 11.86
CA ASP A 63 4.51 -20.76 12.16
C ASP A 63 4.41 -22.26 12.46
N LYS A 64 5.26 -23.10 11.84
CA LYS A 64 5.28 -24.55 12.14
C LYS A 64 5.89 -24.83 13.51
N ILE A 65 6.92 -24.07 13.89
CA ILE A 65 7.54 -24.16 15.21
C ILE A 65 6.52 -23.73 16.27
N LEU A 66 5.88 -22.58 16.10
CA LEU A 66 4.89 -22.03 17.04
C LEU A 66 3.62 -22.89 17.17
N ARG A 67 3.31 -23.74 16.18
CA ARG A 67 2.24 -24.75 16.33
C ARG A 67 2.64 -25.93 17.22
N LEU A 68 3.94 -26.22 17.32
CA LEU A 68 4.46 -27.29 18.19
C LEU A 68 4.77 -26.75 19.59
N ASP A 69 5.33 -25.54 19.66
CA ASP A 69 5.60 -24.82 20.90
C ASP A 69 5.12 -23.35 20.78
N PRO A 70 3.89 -23.05 21.23
CA PRO A 70 3.33 -21.70 21.15
C PRO A 70 4.06 -20.64 21.99
N LYS A 71 4.89 -21.05 22.96
CA LYS A 71 5.60 -20.15 23.88
C LYS A 71 7.10 -20.03 23.57
N ASP A 72 7.53 -20.55 22.43
CA ASP A 72 8.92 -20.43 21.97
C ASP A 72 9.25 -18.97 21.65
N VAL A 73 10.08 -18.36 22.50
CA VAL A 73 10.47 -16.94 22.42
C VAL A 73 11.30 -16.67 21.16
N ASP A 74 12.25 -17.56 20.86
CA ASP A 74 13.15 -17.42 19.71
C ASP A 74 12.39 -17.43 18.39
N ALA A 75 11.44 -18.34 18.22
CA ALA A 75 10.61 -18.44 17.02
C ALA A 75 9.67 -17.24 16.87
N ARG A 76 9.13 -16.70 17.98
CA ARG A 76 8.33 -15.47 17.95
C ARG A 76 9.17 -14.26 17.54
N GLN A 77 10.33 -14.06 18.19
CA GLN A 77 11.25 -12.96 17.87
C GLN A 77 11.77 -13.07 16.43
N THR A 78 12.16 -14.27 15.99
CA THR A 78 12.60 -14.51 14.61
C THR A 78 11.48 -14.23 13.62
N LYS A 79 10.24 -14.65 13.92
CA LYS A 79 9.08 -14.34 13.08
C LYS A 79 8.86 -12.83 13.00
N LEU A 80 8.91 -12.11 14.11
CA LEU A 80 8.74 -10.66 14.13
C LEU A 80 9.80 -9.96 13.26
N PHE A 81 11.08 -10.30 13.45
CA PHE A 81 12.18 -9.77 12.64
C PHE A 81 11.94 -10.01 11.13
N LEU A 82 11.57 -11.23 10.75
CA LEU A 82 11.29 -11.56 9.35
C LEU A 82 10.10 -10.78 8.78
N LEU A 83 9.06 -10.55 9.58
CA LEU A 83 7.91 -9.74 9.16
C LEU A 83 8.30 -8.28 8.94
N LEU A 84 9.13 -7.70 9.82
CA LEU A 84 9.64 -6.34 9.67
C LEU A 84 10.54 -6.21 8.43
N GLN A 85 11.46 -7.16 8.24
CA GLN A 85 12.39 -7.19 7.09
C GLN A 85 11.65 -7.35 5.75
N THR A 86 10.53 -8.07 5.74
CA THR A 86 9.70 -8.27 4.54
C THR A 86 8.56 -7.25 4.42
N GLU A 87 8.60 -6.19 5.23
CA GLU A 87 7.64 -5.08 5.22
C GLU A 87 6.17 -5.47 5.50
N GLN A 88 5.96 -6.59 6.19
CA GLN A 88 4.63 -7.08 6.57
C GLN A 88 4.17 -6.49 7.90
N TYR A 89 4.07 -5.15 7.96
CA TYR A 89 3.82 -4.40 9.21
C TYR A 89 2.50 -4.74 9.91
N ASN A 90 1.42 -5.00 9.15
CA ASN A 90 0.14 -5.37 9.76
C ASN A 90 0.23 -6.73 10.51
N ALA A 91 0.95 -7.69 9.93
CA ALA A 91 1.16 -9.00 10.54
C ALA A 91 2.13 -8.91 11.74
N ALA A 92 3.16 -8.06 11.63
CA ALA A 92 4.06 -7.76 12.73
C ALA A 92 3.32 -7.14 13.92
N LEU A 93 2.47 -6.13 13.67
CA LEU A 93 1.67 -5.50 14.71
C LEU A 93 0.70 -6.48 15.38
N SER A 94 0.05 -7.34 14.58
CA SER A 94 -0.83 -8.38 15.13
C SER A 94 -0.07 -9.36 16.02
N LEU A 95 1.16 -9.74 15.64
CA LEU A 95 2.01 -10.63 16.44
C LEU A 95 2.47 -9.97 17.75
N ILE A 96 2.74 -8.66 17.73
CA ILE A 96 3.10 -7.89 18.92
C ILE A 96 1.90 -7.77 19.86
N ASP A 97 0.71 -7.47 19.33
CA ASP A 97 -0.51 -7.32 20.12
C ASP A 97 -0.99 -8.66 20.74
N GLU A 98 -0.46 -9.81 20.29
CA GLU A 98 -0.67 -11.13 20.89
C GLU A 98 0.25 -11.40 22.10
N ASP A 99 1.27 -10.59 22.35
CA ASP A 99 2.16 -10.73 23.51
C ASP A 99 1.45 -10.25 24.79
N ASP A 100 1.70 -10.95 25.90
CA ASP A 100 1.12 -10.62 27.21
C ASP A 100 1.82 -9.39 27.82
N ASP A 101 3.08 -9.11 27.44
CA ASP A 101 3.86 -7.97 27.91
C ASP A 101 4.06 -6.90 26.81
N PRO A 102 3.39 -5.75 26.90
CA PRO A 102 3.55 -4.65 25.95
C PRO A 102 4.96 -4.04 25.90
N SER A 103 5.79 -4.25 26.92
CA SER A 103 7.14 -3.65 27.01
C SER A 103 8.20 -4.43 26.21
N HIS A 104 8.02 -5.75 26.03
CA HIS A 104 8.98 -6.61 25.32
C HIS A 104 9.30 -6.11 23.91
N HIS A 105 8.26 -5.73 23.18
CA HIS A 105 8.36 -5.29 21.77
C HIS A 105 7.99 -3.83 21.59
N ALA A 106 8.14 -2.99 22.62
CA ALA A 106 7.71 -1.60 22.58
C ALA A 106 8.37 -0.82 21.42
N TYR A 107 9.68 -0.99 21.21
CA TYR A 107 10.40 -0.35 20.11
C TYR A 107 9.91 -0.86 18.74
N ASP A 108 9.82 -2.18 18.57
CA ASP A 108 9.29 -2.79 17.34
C ASP A 108 7.87 -2.31 17.05
N ARG A 109 7.04 -2.11 18.09
CA ARG A 109 5.69 -1.58 17.98
C ARG A 109 5.68 -0.14 17.50
N ALA A 110 6.49 0.74 18.10
CA ALA A 110 6.62 2.13 17.69
C ALA A 110 7.08 2.23 16.23
N TYR A 111 8.10 1.45 15.86
CA TYR A 111 8.59 1.38 14.48
C TYR A 111 7.52 0.87 13.51
N THR A 112 6.78 -0.18 13.88
CA THR A 112 5.71 -0.73 13.04
C THR A 112 4.58 0.28 12.82
N LEU A 113 4.17 1.00 13.87
CA LEU A 113 3.16 2.06 13.79
C LEU A 113 3.64 3.22 12.91
N TYR A 114 4.91 3.62 13.04
CA TYR A 114 5.54 4.60 12.17
C TYR A 114 5.47 4.17 10.70
N ARG A 115 5.85 2.93 10.38
CA ARG A 115 5.79 2.39 9.00
C ARG A 115 4.36 2.28 8.47
N LEU A 116 3.37 2.12 9.34
CA LEU A 116 1.95 2.12 9.02
C LEU A 116 1.32 3.51 8.91
N GLN A 117 2.11 4.58 9.04
CA GLN A 117 1.64 5.97 9.00
C GLN A 117 0.63 6.30 10.12
N ARG A 118 0.90 5.80 11.33
CA ARG A 118 0.15 6.09 12.55
C ARG A 118 1.06 6.86 13.51
N GLU A 119 1.35 8.11 13.17
CA GLU A 119 2.38 8.93 13.85
C GLU A 119 2.01 9.19 15.30
N SER A 120 0.75 9.53 15.59
CA SER A 120 0.25 9.75 16.95
C SER A 120 0.50 8.55 17.85
N ASP A 121 0.13 7.37 17.37
CA ASP A 121 0.23 6.14 18.15
C ASP A 121 1.70 5.73 18.32
N ALA A 122 2.54 5.95 17.31
CA ALA A 122 3.98 5.73 17.39
C ALA A 122 4.64 6.67 18.41
N ARG A 123 4.22 7.95 18.42
CA ARG A 123 4.70 8.98 19.36
C ARG A 123 4.38 8.61 20.80
N ASP A 124 3.14 8.19 21.07
CA ASP A 124 2.69 7.77 22.41
C ASP A 124 3.52 6.60 22.96
N VAL A 125 3.81 5.62 22.10
CA VAL A 125 4.66 4.49 22.46
C VAL A 125 6.09 4.95 22.72
N LEU A 126 6.65 5.78 21.84
CA LEU A 126 8.02 6.28 21.98
C LEU A 126 8.20 7.08 23.27
N ASP A 127 7.25 7.94 23.61
CA ASP A 127 7.25 8.70 24.87
C ASP A 127 7.19 7.79 26.10
N THR A 128 6.47 6.67 25.99
CA THR A 128 6.44 5.66 27.05
C THR A 128 7.80 4.98 27.21
N ILE A 129 8.44 4.59 26.09
CA ILE A 129 9.76 3.97 26.12
C ILE A 129 10.80 4.94 26.71
N LYS A 130 10.79 6.21 26.30
CA LYS A 130 11.71 7.24 26.81
C LYS A 130 11.59 7.42 28.33
N LYS A 131 10.36 7.37 28.87
CA LYS A 131 10.13 7.44 30.32
C LYS A 131 10.66 6.22 31.08
N GLU A 132 10.62 5.03 30.47
CA GLU A 132 11.00 3.77 31.13
C GLU A 132 12.50 3.45 31.00
N LYS A 133 13.07 3.61 29.80
CA LYS A 133 14.43 3.15 29.44
C LYS A 133 15.46 4.28 29.35
N GLY A 134 15.03 5.54 29.45
CA GLY A 134 15.87 6.72 29.23
C GLY A 134 15.90 7.19 27.78
N GLU A 135 16.44 8.37 27.54
CA GLU A 135 16.41 9.04 26.23
C GLU A 135 17.60 8.66 25.32
N ASP A 136 18.62 7.98 25.87
CA ASP A 136 19.93 7.84 25.21
C ASP A 136 20.04 6.62 24.26
N ASP A 137 18.98 5.83 24.09
CA ASP A 137 19.02 4.71 23.15
C ASP A 137 19.04 5.24 21.70
N ARG A 138 20.14 4.95 21.00
CA ARG A 138 20.38 5.42 19.63
C ARG A 138 19.24 5.09 18.67
N GLY A 139 18.62 3.92 18.79
CA GLY A 139 17.48 3.53 17.96
C GLY A 139 16.24 4.37 18.23
N ILE A 140 15.99 4.71 19.50
CA ILE A 140 14.91 5.60 19.91
C ILE A 140 15.11 7.00 19.32
N VAL A 141 16.32 7.55 19.42
CA VAL A 141 16.67 8.88 18.87
C VAL A 141 16.47 8.91 17.35
N HIS A 142 16.86 7.85 16.63
CA HIS A 142 16.59 7.72 15.20
C HIS A 142 15.10 7.76 14.86
N LEU A 143 14.29 6.99 15.59
CA LEU A 143 12.85 6.93 15.35
C LEU A 143 12.16 8.25 15.73
N GLU A 144 12.64 8.93 16.78
CA GLU A 144 12.17 10.26 17.17
C GLU A 144 12.45 11.31 16.10
N ALA A 145 13.67 11.32 15.54
CA ALA A 145 14.04 12.22 14.45
C ALA A 145 13.15 11.99 13.20
N GLN A 146 12.91 10.73 12.86
CA GLN A 146 12.03 10.33 11.77
C GLN A 146 10.57 10.78 11.99
N LEU A 147 10.04 10.64 13.22
CA LEU A 147 8.70 11.11 13.56
C LEU A 147 8.60 12.64 13.47
N ASN A 148 9.55 13.37 14.06
CA ASN A 148 9.59 14.83 13.99
C ASN A 148 9.64 15.33 12.54
N TYR A 149 10.39 14.65 11.68
CA TYR A 149 10.43 14.96 10.25
C TYR A 149 9.05 14.80 9.58
N ARG A 150 8.33 13.71 9.87
CA ARG A 150 7.00 13.43 9.30
C ARG A 150 5.93 14.38 9.81
N GLU A 151 6.03 14.81 11.07
CA GLU A 151 5.12 15.78 11.71
C GLU A 151 5.38 17.22 11.25
N GLY A 152 6.48 17.48 10.53
CA GLY A 152 6.87 18.82 10.09
C GLY A 152 7.64 19.62 11.15
N SER A 153 7.98 19.01 12.27
CA SER A 153 8.88 19.54 13.31
C SER A 153 10.34 19.45 12.85
N TYR A 154 10.65 20.06 11.71
CA TYR A 154 11.95 19.89 11.04
C TYR A 154 13.14 20.38 11.88
N GLN A 155 12.96 21.43 12.69
CA GLN A 155 14.01 21.90 13.59
C GLN A 155 14.43 20.80 14.58
N ALA A 156 13.47 20.18 15.27
CA ALA A 156 13.74 19.09 16.20
C ALA A 156 14.37 17.88 15.50
N ALA A 157 13.92 17.54 14.28
CA ALA A 157 14.55 16.49 13.49
C ALA A 157 16.02 16.81 13.15
N VAL A 158 16.32 18.04 12.76
CA VAL A 158 17.70 18.49 12.48
C VAL A 158 18.57 18.37 13.73
N ASP A 159 18.07 18.81 14.89
CA ASP A 159 18.83 18.78 16.14
C ASP A 159 19.17 17.32 16.53
N LEU A 160 18.20 16.41 16.47
CA LEU A 160 18.39 14.98 16.75
C LEU A 160 19.33 14.30 15.74
N TYR A 161 19.25 14.64 14.45
CA TYR A 161 20.18 14.09 13.46
C TYR A 161 21.61 14.58 13.66
N ASN A 162 21.83 15.83 14.10
CA ASN A 162 23.16 16.30 14.46
C ASN A 162 23.71 15.53 15.67
N GLU A 163 22.89 15.31 16.70
CA GLU A 163 23.28 14.49 17.86
C GLU A 163 23.69 13.05 17.46
N LEU A 164 22.93 12.44 16.55
CA LEU A 164 23.26 11.11 16.01
C LEU A 164 24.57 11.11 15.22
N LEU A 165 24.87 12.19 14.48
CA LEU A 165 26.11 12.33 13.72
C LEU A 165 27.34 12.52 14.60
N ASP A 166 27.21 13.20 15.74
CA ASP A 166 28.34 13.44 16.66
C ASP A 166 28.99 12.14 17.15
N THR A 167 28.22 11.06 17.15
CA THR A 167 28.64 9.72 17.59
C THR A 167 28.70 8.70 16.45
N ALA A 168 28.33 9.06 15.22
CA ALA A 168 28.35 8.17 14.07
C ALA A 168 29.77 8.03 13.50
N GLU A 169 30.21 6.80 13.26
CA GLU A 169 31.48 6.53 12.58
C GLU A 169 31.43 7.06 11.13
N PRO A 170 32.33 7.97 10.69
CA PRO A 170 32.24 8.63 9.38
C PRO A 170 32.21 7.69 8.17
N SER A 171 32.76 6.48 8.30
CA SER A 171 32.79 5.47 7.23
C SER A 171 31.61 4.49 7.25
N SER A 172 30.69 4.64 8.20
CA SER A 172 29.54 3.75 8.34
C SER A 172 28.40 4.08 7.35
N GLU A 173 27.62 3.05 6.99
CA GLU A 173 26.38 3.21 6.22
C GLU A 173 25.40 4.11 6.99
N GLU A 174 25.30 3.94 8.30
CA GLU A 174 24.47 4.76 9.19
C GLU A 174 24.80 6.26 9.07
N HIS A 175 26.08 6.64 9.05
CA HIS A 175 26.49 8.04 8.90
C HIS A 175 25.97 8.64 7.58
N SER A 176 26.05 7.87 6.50
CA SER A 176 25.57 8.29 5.18
C SER A 176 24.04 8.46 5.16
N ASP A 177 23.31 7.56 5.82
CA ASP A 177 21.86 7.61 5.94
C ASP A 177 21.39 8.80 6.77
N ILE A 178 22.04 9.05 7.92
CA ILE A 178 21.74 10.21 8.77
C ILE A 178 22.01 11.51 8.02
N LEU A 179 23.15 11.64 7.33
CA LEU A 179 23.45 12.84 6.53
C LEU A 179 22.38 13.11 5.47
N THR A 180 21.91 12.06 4.80
CA THR A 180 20.87 12.20 3.77
C THR A 180 19.56 12.73 4.38
N ASN A 181 19.15 12.17 5.52
CA ASN A 181 17.93 12.59 6.21
C ASN A 181 18.07 14.00 6.82
N LEU A 182 19.22 14.32 7.39
CA LEU A 182 19.55 15.65 7.90
C LEU A 182 19.43 16.71 6.80
N GLN A 183 20.03 16.46 5.64
CA GLN A 183 19.94 17.38 4.51
C GLN A 183 18.51 17.59 4.03
N ALA A 184 17.68 16.54 4.06
CA ALA A 184 16.26 16.67 3.74
C ALA A 184 15.53 17.54 4.77
N ALA A 185 15.77 17.31 6.07
CA ALA A 185 15.18 18.09 7.16
C ALA A 185 15.60 19.57 7.08
N GLN A 186 16.88 19.84 6.84
CA GLN A 186 17.43 21.19 6.64
C GLN A 186 16.78 21.90 5.45
N LYS A 187 16.64 21.23 4.29
CA LYS A 187 15.98 21.84 3.12
C LYS A 187 14.54 22.22 3.40
N HIS A 188 13.79 21.39 4.14
CA HIS A 188 12.43 21.72 4.53
C HIS A 188 12.36 22.87 5.54
N LEU A 189 13.27 22.88 6.51
CA LEU A 189 13.40 23.97 7.48
C LEU A 189 13.74 25.30 6.80
N ASP A 190 14.73 25.30 5.89
CA ASP A 190 15.13 26.45 5.09
C ASP A 190 13.98 26.93 4.21
N PHE A 191 13.26 26.00 3.58
CA PHE A 191 12.08 26.34 2.80
C PHE A 191 11.04 27.07 3.64
N ILE A 192 10.77 26.65 4.87
CA ILE A 192 9.81 27.33 5.74
C ILE A 192 10.33 28.70 6.16
N ASN A 193 11.56 28.76 6.67
CA ASN A 193 12.11 29.96 7.30
C ASN A 193 12.53 31.05 6.31
N THR A 194 13.02 30.66 5.13
CA THR A 194 13.62 31.57 4.14
C THR A 194 12.89 31.56 2.80
N GLY A 195 12.33 30.41 2.40
CA GLY A 195 11.61 30.29 1.14
C GLY A 195 10.20 30.87 1.24
N PHE A 196 9.30 30.13 1.86
CA PHE A 196 7.88 30.42 1.94
C PHE A 196 7.59 31.70 2.72
N LEU A 197 8.14 31.84 3.94
CA LEU A 197 7.84 33.00 4.79
C LEU A 197 8.51 34.31 4.32
N ARG A 198 9.65 34.22 3.61
CA ARG A 198 10.38 35.41 3.11
C ARG A 198 10.32 35.60 1.60
N ALA A 199 9.50 34.83 0.89
CA ALA A 199 9.22 35.06 -0.53
C ALA A 199 8.73 36.50 -0.78
N LEU A 200 7.99 37.06 0.16
CA LEU A 200 7.51 38.45 0.07
C LEU A 200 8.64 39.47 0.25
N ASP A 201 9.65 39.18 1.09
CA ASP A 201 10.81 40.06 1.28
C ASP A 201 11.67 40.16 0.01
N ALA A 202 11.62 39.13 -0.85
CA ALA A 202 12.32 39.11 -2.13
C ALA A 202 11.59 39.88 -3.25
N LEU A 203 10.33 40.29 -3.04
CA LEU A 203 9.58 41.04 -4.03
C LEU A 203 10.09 42.49 -4.13
N PRO A 204 10.09 43.10 -5.33
CA PRO A 204 10.42 44.51 -5.47
C PRO A 204 9.53 45.39 -4.60
N SER A 205 10.12 46.42 -3.98
CA SER A 205 9.42 47.34 -3.07
C SER A 205 8.21 48.02 -3.71
N SER A 206 8.24 48.21 -5.04
CA SER A 206 7.11 48.75 -5.81
C SER A 206 5.89 47.83 -5.80
N VAL A 207 6.10 46.51 -5.82
CA VAL A 207 5.03 45.51 -5.78
C VAL A 207 4.48 45.40 -4.36
N THR A 208 5.36 45.28 -3.35
CA THR A 208 4.94 45.17 -1.95
C THR A 208 4.18 46.42 -1.48
N SER A 209 4.69 47.63 -1.79
CA SER A 209 4.00 48.88 -1.45
C SER A 209 2.62 48.98 -2.09
N THR A 210 2.47 48.49 -3.33
CA THR A 210 1.18 48.48 -4.02
C THR A 210 0.20 47.52 -3.33
N LEU A 211 0.65 46.33 -2.92
CA LEU A 211 -0.19 45.35 -2.22
C LEU A 211 -0.59 45.82 -0.82
N GLU A 212 0.32 46.46 -0.08
CA GLU A 212 0.06 46.97 1.28
C GLU A 212 -0.87 48.20 1.28
N THR A 213 -0.78 49.04 0.24
CA THR A 213 -1.58 50.27 0.13
C THR A 213 -2.89 50.05 -0.63
N ALA A 214 -3.02 48.94 -1.36
CA ALA A 214 -4.22 48.64 -2.11
C ALA A 214 -5.40 48.43 -1.15
N PRO A 215 -6.53 49.16 -1.32
CA PRO A 215 -7.72 48.88 -0.55
C PRO A 215 -8.19 47.45 -0.84
N PRO A 216 -8.77 46.74 0.16
CA PRO A 216 -9.29 45.41 -0.04
C PRO A 216 -10.25 45.40 -1.24
N PRO A 217 -10.20 44.38 -2.11
CA PRO A 217 -11.02 44.34 -3.30
C PRO A 217 -12.48 44.47 -2.87
N VAL A 218 -13.12 45.54 -3.34
CA VAL A 218 -14.54 45.77 -3.07
C VAL A 218 -15.26 44.59 -3.71
N PRO A 219 -16.00 43.77 -2.94
CA PRO A 219 -16.77 42.69 -3.55
C PRO A 219 -17.64 43.29 -4.66
N PRO A 220 -17.75 42.64 -5.83
CA PRO A 220 -18.64 43.14 -6.87
C PRO A 220 -20.02 43.38 -6.24
N GLN A 221 -20.73 44.43 -6.64
CA GLN A 221 -21.99 44.82 -6.01
C GLN A 221 -23.01 43.66 -5.96
N SER A 222 -22.91 42.71 -6.89
CA SER A 222 -23.62 41.43 -6.89
C SER A 222 -23.24 40.49 -5.73
N ALA A 223 -21.97 40.44 -5.33
CA ALA A 223 -21.48 39.69 -4.17
C ALA A 223 -21.79 40.39 -2.84
N ALA A 224 -21.77 41.73 -2.77
CA ALA A 224 -22.21 42.47 -1.58
C ALA A 224 -23.72 42.31 -1.33
N ALA A 225 -24.53 42.31 -2.41
CA ALA A 225 -25.95 41.97 -2.35
C ALA A 225 -26.18 40.49 -2.00
N ALA A 226 -25.31 39.58 -2.46
CA ALA A 226 -25.36 38.16 -2.08
C ALA A 226 -25.02 37.96 -0.58
N LEU A 227 -24.02 38.65 -0.04
CA LEU A 227 -23.67 38.57 1.39
C LEU A 227 -24.75 39.18 2.28
N SER A 228 -25.36 40.30 1.86
CA SER A 228 -26.47 40.92 2.59
C SER A 228 -27.75 40.06 2.56
N SER A 229 -28.00 39.35 1.45
CA SER A 229 -29.10 38.39 1.36
C SER A 229 -28.82 37.09 2.13
N VAL A 230 -27.56 36.66 2.23
CA VAL A 230 -27.15 35.51 3.07
C VAL A 230 -27.26 35.85 4.57
N SER A 231 -26.89 37.06 5.01
CA SER A 231 -27.13 37.50 6.40
C SER A 231 -28.62 37.65 6.72
N ALA A 232 -29.42 38.18 5.79
CA ALA A 232 -30.88 38.24 5.95
C ALA A 232 -31.52 36.84 5.95
N LEU A 233 -31.00 35.89 5.15
CA LEU A 233 -31.41 34.49 5.18
C LEU A 233 -30.96 33.78 6.47
N ALA A 234 -29.81 34.14 7.02
CA ALA A 234 -29.30 33.62 8.30
C ALA A 234 -30.13 34.14 9.49
N GLU A 235 -30.59 35.39 9.48
CA GLU A 235 -31.50 35.93 10.50
C GLU A 235 -32.91 35.31 10.38
N VAL A 236 -33.40 35.05 9.17
CA VAL A 236 -34.67 34.34 8.95
C VAL A 236 -34.56 32.84 9.32
N GLN A 237 -33.38 32.22 9.12
CA GLN A 237 -33.12 30.84 9.55
C GLN A 237 -32.92 30.71 11.07
N ALA A 238 -32.27 31.68 11.72
CA ALA A 238 -32.11 31.71 13.18
C ALA A 238 -33.46 31.92 13.89
N GLN A 239 -34.39 32.67 13.31
CA GLN A 239 -35.76 32.83 13.85
C GLN A 239 -36.68 31.63 13.56
N THR A 240 -36.38 30.80 12.55
CA THR A 240 -37.12 29.56 12.27
C THR A 240 -36.57 28.33 13.01
N ALA A 241 -35.34 28.39 13.51
CA ALA A 241 -34.72 27.34 14.32
C ALA A 241 -35.30 27.22 15.75
N LEU A 242 -36.07 28.22 16.22
CA LEU A 242 -36.73 28.20 17.53
C LEU A 242 -38.20 27.76 17.49
N ASN A 243 -38.75 27.43 16.31
CA ASN A 243 -40.10 26.89 16.21
C ASN A 243 -40.08 25.42 15.76
N PRO A 244 -40.75 24.50 16.48
CA PRO A 244 -40.77 23.10 16.10
C PRO A 244 -41.36 22.93 14.69
N THR A 245 -40.65 22.20 13.84
CA THR A 245 -41.01 21.98 12.44
C THR A 245 -42.38 21.30 12.35
N LYS A 246 -43.37 22.01 11.81
CA LYS A 246 -44.74 21.49 11.64
C LYS A 246 -44.71 20.36 10.61
N LYS A 247 -45.18 19.17 11.01
CA LYS A 247 -45.30 17.99 10.13
C LYS A 247 -46.07 18.36 8.85
N PRO A 248 -45.61 17.94 7.65
CA PRO A 248 -46.29 18.25 6.41
C PRO A 248 -47.71 17.64 6.40
N ARG A 249 -48.70 18.44 5.99
CA ARG A 249 -50.10 17.99 5.91
C ARG A 249 -50.22 16.91 4.84
N LYS A 250 -50.91 15.80 5.17
CA LYS A 250 -51.06 14.62 4.30
C LYS A 250 -51.65 14.92 2.91
N SER A 251 -52.34 16.05 2.73
CA SER A 251 -52.87 16.49 1.43
C SER A 251 -51.81 17.00 0.44
N ARG A 252 -50.58 17.26 0.90
CA ARG A 252 -49.48 17.80 0.07
C ARG A 252 -48.41 16.75 -0.24
N ILE A 253 -48.65 15.49 0.12
CA ILE A 253 -47.77 14.36 -0.14
C ILE A 253 -48.41 13.54 -1.27
N PRO A 254 -47.72 13.30 -2.40
CA PRO A 254 -48.21 12.44 -3.46
C PRO A 254 -48.56 11.04 -2.93
N PRO A 255 -49.60 10.38 -3.46
CA PRO A 255 -49.99 9.05 -3.02
C PRO A 255 -48.80 8.08 -3.18
N GLY A 256 -48.39 7.44 -2.08
CA GLY A 256 -47.31 6.44 -2.05
C GLY A 256 -45.98 6.87 -1.41
N VAL A 257 -45.82 8.13 -0.99
CA VAL A 257 -44.59 8.61 -0.32
C VAL A 257 -44.81 8.69 1.20
N ILE A 258 -44.08 7.89 1.98
CA ILE A 258 -44.10 7.93 3.45
C ILE A 258 -42.78 8.56 3.93
N PRO A 259 -42.80 9.76 4.55
CA PRO A 259 -41.60 10.42 5.05
C PRO A 259 -40.83 9.51 6.01
N GLY A 260 -39.56 9.22 5.71
CA GLY A 260 -38.66 8.39 6.52
C GLY A 260 -38.54 6.93 6.10
N VAL A 261 -39.44 6.41 5.25
CA VAL A 261 -39.40 5.01 4.75
C VAL A 261 -39.12 4.94 3.26
N THR A 262 -39.67 5.87 2.47
CA THR A 262 -39.33 5.95 1.05
C THR A 262 -37.99 6.68 0.88
N PRO A 263 -36.98 6.08 0.22
CA PRO A 263 -35.75 6.78 -0.08
C PRO A 263 -36.07 8.05 -0.87
N PRO A 264 -35.38 9.17 -0.57
CA PRO A 264 -35.60 10.41 -1.28
C PRO A 264 -35.36 10.19 -2.79
N PRO A 265 -36.11 10.86 -3.67
CA PRO A 265 -35.90 10.75 -5.10
C PRO A 265 -34.46 11.12 -5.46
N ASP A 266 -33.89 10.39 -6.42
CA ASP A 266 -32.49 10.52 -6.85
C ASP A 266 -32.08 12.00 -7.07
N PRO A 267 -31.06 12.50 -6.35
CA PRO A 267 -30.61 13.88 -6.47
C PRO A 267 -30.06 14.22 -7.86
N GLU A 268 -29.70 13.24 -8.69
CA GLU A 268 -29.23 13.46 -10.05
C GLU A 268 -30.37 13.48 -11.08
N ARG A 269 -31.63 13.58 -10.63
CA ARG A 269 -32.81 13.55 -11.52
C ARG A 269 -32.92 14.73 -12.49
N TRP A 270 -32.35 15.86 -12.13
CA TRP A 270 -32.36 17.08 -12.96
C TRP A 270 -31.23 17.09 -13.99
N LEU A 271 -30.22 16.23 -13.86
CA LEU A 271 -29.14 16.07 -14.83
C LEU A 271 -29.60 15.33 -16.08
N LYS A 272 -28.99 15.64 -17.23
CA LYS A 272 -29.25 14.88 -18.46
C LYS A 272 -28.86 13.42 -18.24
N LYS A 273 -29.52 12.51 -18.96
CA LYS A 273 -29.34 11.06 -18.73
C LYS A 273 -27.89 10.58 -18.92
N SER A 274 -27.12 11.28 -19.75
CA SER A 274 -25.68 11.07 -19.98
C SER A 274 -24.76 11.56 -18.85
N GLU A 275 -25.23 12.49 -18.03
CA GLU A 275 -24.46 13.15 -16.98
C GLU A 275 -24.72 12.54 -15.59
N ARG A 276 -25.57 11.51 -15.53
CA ARG A 276 -25.87 10.78 -14.29
C ARG A 276 -24.77 9.79 -14.00
N SER A 277 -24.41 9.63 -12.74
CA SER A 277 -23.48 8.61 -12.24
C SER A 277 -23.89 7.17 -12.61
N THR A 278 -25.19 6.93 -12.80
CA THR A 278 -25.74 5.64 -13.27
C THR A 278 -25.58 5.41 -14.78
N PHE A 279 -25.20 6.44 -15.54
CA PHE A 279 -25.00 6.34 -16.99
C PHE A 279 -23.79 5.46 -17.29
N GLY A 280 -24.02 4.35 -18.00
CA GLY A 280 -22.97 3.40 -18.39
C GLY A 280 -22.76 2.21 -17.45
N GLN A 281 -23.29 2.25 -16.22
CA GLN A 281 -23.24 1.12 -15.27
C GLN A 281 -23.98 -0.13 -15.78
N GLY A 282 -24.91 0.04 -16.75
CA GLY A 282 -25.67 -1.06 -17.36
C GLY A 282 -25.03 -1.74 -18.57
N ARG A 283 -23.84 -1.32 -19.05
CA ARG A 283 -23.24 -1.85 -20.30
C ARG A 283 -21.95 -2.66 -20.13
N ARG A 284 -21.50 -2.93 -18.91
CA ARG A 284 -20.26 -3.72 -18.66
C ARG A 284 -20.45 -5.23 -18.46
N ARG A 285 -21.61 -5.79 -18.83
CA ARG A 285 -21.78 -7.25 -18.93
C ARG A 285 -22.62 -7.66 -20.15
N LYS A 286 -22.03 -7.57 -21.35
CA LYS A 286 -22.35 -8.50 -22.45
C LYS A 286 -21.24 -8.51 -23.50
N GLY A 287 -20.54 -9.64 -23.58
CA GLY A 287 -19.93 -10.13 -24.83
C GLY A 287 -18.60 -9.51 -25.26
N GLN A 288 -17.51 -10.07 -24.75
CA GLN A 288 -16.33 -10.25 -25.58
C GLN A 288 -16.67 -11.25 -26.69
N GLY A 289 -16.62 -10.81 -27.95
CA GLY A 289 -16.74 -11.67 -29.14
C GLY A 289 -17.93 -11.34 -30.03
N GLY A 290 -17.63 -11.00 -31.29
CA GLY A 290 -18.54 -11.18 -32.40
C GLY A 290 -19.23 -9.93 -32.94
N GLY A 291 -18.56 -9.27 -33.87
CA GLY A 291 -19.12 -9.01 -35.21
C GLY A 291 -20.31 -8.06 -35.35
N GLY A 292 -20.06 -6.95 -36.04
CA GLY A 292 -20.90 -6.57 -37.17
C GLY A 292 -21.90 -5.44 -36.94
N GLY A 293 -21.59 -4.30 -37.57
CA GLY A 293 -22.56 -3.62 -38.41
C GLY A 293 -23.12 -2.28 -37.92
N GLY A 294 -22.66 -1.20 -38.58
CA GLY A 294 -23.61 -0.23 -39.15
C GLY A 294 -23.52 1.22 -38.67
N GLY A 295 -23.01 2.09 -39.56
CA GLY A 295 -23.11 3.56 -39.52
C GLY A 295 -21.80 4.23 -39.09
N ALA A 296 -20.84 4.58 -39.95
CA ALA A 296 -20.90 5.63 -40.99
C ALA A 296 -21.65 6.87 -40.47
N THR A 297 -21.05 8.05 -40.34
CA THR A 297 -20.48 8.83 -41.46
C THR A 297 -19.39 9.83 -41.03
N GLN A 298 -18.31 9.83 -41.81
CA GLN A 298 -17.49 10.94 -42.31
C GLN A 298 -17.37 12.27 -41.55
N GLY A 299 -16.12 12.73 -41.39
CA GLY A 299 -15.77 14.13 -41.20
C GLY A 299 -14.32 14.33 -40.77
N SER A 300 -13.40 14.33 -41.73
CA SER A 300 -11.97 14.61 -41.56
C SER A 300 -11.70 16.12 -41.55
N ALA A 301 -10.89 16.63 -40.62
CA ALA A 301 -10.07 17.83 -40.81
C ALA A 301 -8.95 17.88 -39.76
N VAL A 302 -7.77 18.25 -40.25
CA VAL A 302 -6.43 18.20 -39.65
C VAL A 302 -6.08 19.43 -38.81
N GLU A 303 -5.09 19.20 -37.93
CA GLU A 303 -4.01 20.07 -37.44
C GLU A 303 -4.30 21.49 -36.91
N ASN A 304 -3.83 21.76 -35.68
CA ASN A 304 -2.66 22.64 -35.53
C ASN A 304 -1.93 22.36 -34.20
N VAL A 305 -0.61 22.16 -34.29
CA VAL A 305 0.35 22.16 -33.19
C VAL A 305 0.99 23.55 -33.12
N PRO A 306 1.46 24.01 -31.95
CA PRO A 306 2.75 24.67 -31.95
C PRO A 306 3.73 23.97 -31.01
N ALA A 307 4.93 23.83 -31.56
CA ALA A 307 6.08 23.16 -31.01
C ALA A 307 6.69 23.91 -29.82
N GLN A 308 7.38 23.15 -28.96
CA GLN A 308 8.58 23.65 -28.30
C GLN A 308 9.67 22.60 -28.26
N GLN A 309 10.88 23.09 -28.56
CA GLN A 309 12.11 22.39 -28.88
C GLN A 309 12.69 21.68 -27.66
N ALA A 310 13.26 20.50 -27.88
CA ALA A 310 14.39 20.00 -27.09
C ALA A 310 15.40 19.32 -28.02
N SER A 311 16.62 19.83 -27.95
CA SER A 311 17.83 19.45 -28.66
C SER A 311 18.32 18.05 -28.29
N ALA A 312 18.64 17.23 -29.29
CA ALA A 312 19.38 15.99 -29.14
C ALA A 312 20.82 16.18 -29.65
N SER A 313 21.80 15.84 -28.81
CA SER A 313 23.17 15.53 -29.21
C SER A 313 23.30 14.01 -29.43
N ALA A 314 24.12 13.68 -30.43
CA ALA A 314 24.23 12.37 -31.05
C ALA A 314 25.00 11.33 -30.22
N GLY A 315 24.68 10.05 -30.42
CA GLY A 315 25.46 8.91 -29.96
C GLY A 315 24.98 7.60 -30.58
N HIS A 316 25.71 7.13 -31.59
CA HIS A 316 25.54 5.87 -32.33
C HIS A 316 25.61 4.60 -31.45
N ALA A 317 24.77 3.59 -31.74
CA ALA A 317 25.21 2.24 -32.14
C ALA A 317 24.05 1.24 -32.36
N LYS A 318 24.03 0.65 -33.57
CA LYS A 318 23.63 -0.72 -33.97
C LYS A 318 23.62 -1.75 -32.80
N SER A 319 22.78 -2.79 -32.74
CA SER A 319 22.14 -3.63 -33.77
C SER A 319 21.16 -4.60 -33.08
N GLY A 320 20.14 -5.08 -33.79
CA GLY A 320 19.35 -6.22 -33.33
C GLY A 320 18.13 -6.52 -34.21
N GLY A 321 18.04 -7.74 -34.73
CA GLY A 321 16.75 -8.37 -35.05
C GLY A 321 16.56 -8.88 -36.48
N GLY A 322 16.86 -10.16 -36.68
CA GLY A 322 16.34 -10.99 -37.79
C GLY A 322 17.19 -12.25 -37.89
N GLY A 323 16.72 -13.48 -37.81
CA GLY A 323 15.38 -14.05 -37.83
C GLY A 323 15.51 -15.45 -38.46
N LYS A 324 14.62 -16.38 -38.09
CA LYS A 324 14.37 -17.72 -38.65
C LYS A 324 15.28 -18.89 -38.21
N GLY A 325 14.66 -19.83 -37.49
CA GLY A 325 14.15 -21.04 -38.17
C GLY A 325 14.81 -22.39 -37.85
N LYS A 326 13.93 -23.41 -37.80
CA LYS A 326 14.11 -24.86 -38.01
C LYS A 326 14.45 -25.79 -36.84
N LYS A 327 13.43 -26.61 -36.51
CA LYS A 327 13.44 -28.07 -36.25
C LYS A 327 14.77 -28.80 -36.55
N LYS A 328 15.20 -29.66 -35.61
CA LYS A 328 15.21 -31.13 -35.76
C LYS A 328 15.82 -31.86 -34.55
N LYS A 329 15.22 -33.03 -34.30
CA LYS A 329 15.65 -34.22 -33.54
C LYS A 329 15.73 -34.11 -32.02
#